data_AF-A0A7C6LHF9-F1
#
_entry.id   AF-A0A7C6LHF9-F1
#
_cell.length_a   1.000
_cell.length_b   1.000
_cell.length_c   1.000
_cell.angle_alpha   90.00
_cell.angle_beta   90.00
_cell.angle_gamma   90.00
#
_symmetry.space_group_name_H-M   'P 1'
#
loop_
_entity.id
_entity.type
_entity.pdbx_description
1 polymer ?
#
loop_
_entity_poly.entity_id
_entity_poly.type
_entity_poly.pdbx_seq_one_letter_code
_entity_poly.pdbx_strand_id
1 'polypeptide(L)'
;MLTAADIKKHAKRLGADLVGIAPIERWEGAPKQMDPRYIMPRAKSMIVMGFRVMRGSLRGIEEGTFFSNYSSMGYGGITYLYIPMVVINLCRLIEDEGYEAIPIGHQSDWRAIDNDGRLKKNYSRPVEPGKPCPDIMIHLRIAAFLAGLGEIGYSKMFLTPEFGPRQRFGVVLTELPLDPDPIYDGPPLCNRCMACVRACPGNAIPSNKTVRQMVAGRMLEWADIDTRACDLAFRGGMRTEPGERGDYLENTTNVKPSPISPFYKKPRNLYNTGQAICGAAGCTRACMISLEKRGVLKNRFVSPFREKEPWRVDWSQPFEPDADDLEKPTSGLPPMKEAD
;
A
#
# COMPACT_ATOMS: atom_id res chain seq x y z
N MET A 1 12.00 31.29 -7.65
CA MET A 1 10.66 30.78 -7.32
C MET A 1 10.39 29.54 -8.14
N LEU A 2 10.36 28.39 -7.49
CA LEU A 2 10.10 27.09 -8.10
C LEU A 2 8.68 27.01 -8.68
N THR A 3 8.56 26.60 -9.94
CA THR A 3 7.26 26.33 -10.56
C THR A 3 6.76 24.92 -10.26
N ALA A 4 5.49 24.65 -10.55
CA ALA A 4 4.93 23.29 -10.50
C ALA A 4 5.71 22.31 -11.40
N ALA A 5 6.22 22.76 -12.55
CA ALA A 5 7.05 21.96 -13.44
C ALA A 5 8.41 21.63 -12.81
N ASP A 6 9.05 22.60 -12.15
CA ASP A 6 10.33 22.40 -11.45
C ASP A 6 10.17 21.38 -10.32
N ILE A 7 9.13 21.55 -9.48
CA ILE A 7 8.83 20.61 -8.38
C ILE A 7 8.65 19.18 -8.90
N LYS A 8 7.87 18.98 -9.96
CA LYS A 8 7.67 17.66 -10.57
C LYS A 8 8.97 17.06 -11.11
N LYS A 9 9.81 17.89 -11.74
CA LYS A 9 11.12 17.47 -12.25
C LYS A 9 12.07 17.07 -11.11
N HIS A 10 12.15 17.88 -10.06
CA HIS A 10 12.98 17.60 -8.89
C HIS A 10 12.53 16.36 -8.14
N ALA A 11 11.23 16.24 -7.83
CA ALA A 11 10.67 15.06 -7.17
C ALA A 11 10.96 13.76 -7.93
N LYS A 12 10.82 13.78 -9.27
CA LYS A 12 11.18 12.62 -10.12
C LYS A 12 12.67 12.32 -10.07
N ARG A 13 13.54 13.33 -10.14
CA ARG A 13 15.00 13.17 -10.02
C ARG A 13 15.41 12.60 -8.66
N LEU A 14 14.66 12.92 -7.60
CA LEU A 14 14.90 12.42 -6.26
C LEU A 14 14.42 10.98 -6.05
N GLY A 15 13.49 10.48 -6.88
CA GLY A 15 13.07 9.07 -6.88
C GLY A 15 11.55 8.83 -6.89
N ALA A 16 10.72 9.87 -7.02
CA ALA A 16 9.30 9.68 -7.25
C ALA A 16 9.02 9.19 -8.69
N ASP A 17 8.08 8.27 -8.85
CA ASP A 17 7.66 7.78 -10.17
C ASP A 17 6.51 8.59 -10.74
N LEU A 18 5.62 9.06 -9.87
CA LEU A 18 4.48 9.91 -10.18
C LEU A 18 4.51 11.13 -9.28
N VAL A 19 4.07 12.27 -9.80
CA VAL A 19 3.95 13.50 -9.03
C VAL A 19 2.70 14.23 -9.49
N GLY A 20 1.83 14.53 -8.54
CA GLY A 20 0.64 15.35 -8.74
C GLY A 20 0.56 16.41 -7.67
N ILE A 21 -0.07 17.54 -7.97
CA ILE A 21 -0.19 18.67 -7.06
C ILE A 21 -1.67 18.98 -6.86
N ALA A 22 -2.09 19.08 -5.60
CA ALA A 22 -3.41 19.51 -5.21
C ALA A 22 -3.34 20.86 -4.48
N PRO A 23 -4.29 21.78 -4.70
CA PRO A 23 -4.44 22.95 -3.84
C PRO A 23 -5.06 22.50 -2.51
N ILE A 24 -4.67 23.13 -1.40
CA ILE A 24 -5.08 22.68 -0.06
C ILE A 24 -6.61 22.73 0.12
N GLU A 25 -7.27 23.64 -0.58
CA GLU A 25 -8.71 23.90 -0.50
C GLU A 25 -9.54 22.70 -0.97
N ARG A 26 -8.95 21.78 -1.76
CA ARG A 26 -9.61 20.51 -2.12
C ARG A 26 -9.89 19.59 -0.93
N TRP A 27 -9.28 19.86 0.22
CA TRP A 27 -9.53 19.15 1.49
C TRP A 27 -10.69 19.73 2.31
N GLU A 28 -11.36 20.78 1.82
CA GLU A 28 -12.53 21.34 2.50
C GLU A 28 -13.59 20.26 2.79
N GLY A 29 -14.11 20.26 4.02
CA GLY A 29 -15.05 19.24 4.50
C GLY A 29 -14.45 17.90 4.93
N ALA A 30 -13.12 17.72 4.88
CA ALA A 30 -12.48 16.52 5.42
C ALA A 30 -12.71 16.39 6.94
N PRO A 31 -12.83 15.17 7.49
CA PRO A 31 -12.90 14.97 8.94
C PRO A 31 -11.66 15.57 9.62
N LYS A 32 -11.83 16.27 10.76
CA LYS A 32 -10.72 16.94 11.46
C LYS A 32 -9.50 16.04 11.72
N GLN A 33 -9.73 14.75 12.00
CA GLN A 33 -8.65 13.78 12.27
C GLN A 33 -7.92 13.28 11.02
N MET A 34 -8.31 13.76 9.84
CA MET A 34 -7.74 13.41 8.54
C MET A 34 -7.51 14.64 7.63
N ASP A 35 -7.74 15.85 8.15
CA ASP A 35 -7.67 17.10 7.38
C ASP A 35 -6.28 17.74 7.53
N PRO A 36 -5.48 17.83 6.45
CA PRO A 36 -4.13 18.37 6.49
C PRO A 36 -4.06 19.85 6.87
N ARG A 37 -5.17 20.60 6.78
CA ARG A 37 -5.22 22.02 7.17
C ARG A 37 -5.04 22.22 8.66
N TYR A 38 -5.30 21.19 9.48
CA TYR A 38 -4.97 21.22 10.91
C TYR A 38 -3.52 20.82 11.20
N ILE A 39 -2.81 20.23 10.22
CA ILE A 39 -1.37 19.93 10.32
C ILE A 39 -0.57 21.18 9.98
N MET A 40 -0.91 21.84 8.86
CA MET A 40 -0.22 23.03 8.37
C MET A 40 -1.24 24.08 7.88
N PRO A 41 -1.75 24.96 8.77
CA PRO A 41 -2.85 25.88 8.43
C PRO A 41 -2.58 26.86 7.31
N ARG A 42 -1.31 27.21 7.07
CA ARG A 42 -0.88 28.14 6.02
C ARG A 42 -0.52 27.45 4.70
N ALA A 43 -0.55 26.11 4.63
CA ALA A 43 -0.25 25.38 3.40
C ALA A 43 -1.13 25.88 2.25
N LYS A 44 -0.54 25.99 1.06
CA LYS A 44 -1.22 26.35 -0.19
C LYS A 44 -1.30 25.17 -1.15
N SER A 45 -0.30 24.28 -1.08
CA SER A 45 -0.20 23.15 -1.98
C SER A 45 0.17 21.88 -1.23
N MET A 46 -0.37 20.77 -1.74
CA MET A 46 0.02 19.42 -1.38
C MET A 46 0.63 18.75 -2.60
N ILE A 47 1.91 18.39 -2.52
CA ILE A 47 2.61 17.63 -3.55
C ILE A 47 2.50 16.16 -3.20
N VAL A 48 1.89 15.36 -4.06
CA VAL A 48 1.68 13.92 -3.85
C VAL A 48 2.59 13.15 -4.79
N MET A 49 3.40 12.25 -4.22
CA MET A 49 4.38 11.47 -4.94
C MET A 49 4.02 9.98 -4.88
N GLY A 50 3.96 9.34 -6.05
CA GLY A 50 3.76 7.90 -6.18
C GLY A 50 5.07 7.16 -6.37
N PHE A 51 5.22 6.03 -5.68
CA PHE A 51 6.41 5.18 -5.68
C PHE A 51 6.00 3.78 -6.11
N ARG A 52 6.52 3.31 -7.24
CA ARG A 52 6.08 2.08 -7.87
C ARG A 52 6.49 0.88 -7.03
N VAL A 53 5.57 -0.07 -6.92
CA VAL A 53 5.88 -1.43 -6.49
C VAL A 53 6.29 -2.22 -7.72
N MET A 54 7.49 -2.80 -7.68
CA MET A 54 8.00 -3.62 -8.78
C MET A 54 7.12 -4.84 -8.93
N ARG A 55 6.59 -5.07 -10.14
CA ARG A 55 5.85 -6.30 -10.49
C ARG A 55 6.67 -7.54 -10.13
N GLY A 56 7.99 -7.50 -10.38
CA GLY A 56 8.92 -8.58 -10.02
C GLY A 56 9.02 -8.87 -8.53
N SER A 57 8.84 -7.88 -7.64
CA SER A 57 8.90 -8.15 -6.19
C SER A 57 7.77 -9.07 -5.70
N LEU A 58 6.67 -9.15 -6.45
CA LEU A 58 5.52 -10.01 -6.17
C LEU A 58 5.72 -11.43 -6.72
N ARG A 59 6.70 -11.65 -7.61
CA ARG A 59 6.94 -12.93 -8.28
C ARG A 59 7.25 -14.05 -7.28
N GLY A 60 8.12 -13.80 -6.31
CA GLY A 60 8.48 -14.81 -5.31
C GLY A 60 7.28 -15.36 -4.52
N ILE A 61 6.30 -14.50 -4.19
CA ILE A 61 5.05 -14.94 -3.54
C ILE A 61 4.10 -15.59 -4.55
N GLU A 62 4.11 -15.15 -5.81
CA GLU A 62 3.35 -15.81 -6.88
C GLU A 62 3.83 -17.25 -7.11
N GLU A 63 5.14 -17.48 -7.08
CA GLU A 63 5.75 -18.79 -7.25
C GLU A 63 5.81 -19.64 -5.98
N GLY A 64 5.65 -19.02 -4.81
CA GLY A 64 5.71 -19.71 -3.51
C GLY A 64 7.14 -19.93 -3.00
N THR A 65 8.11 -19.16 -3.49
CA THR A 65 9.55 -19.41 -3.27
C THR A 65 10.28 -18.29 -2.53
N PHE A 66 9.82 -17.03 -2.61
CA PHE A 66 10.55 -15.90 -2.02
C PHE A 66 9.61 -14.81 -1.48
N PHE A 67 9.20 -14.96 -0.22
CA PHE A 67 8.17 -14.11 0.41
C PHE A 67 8.72 -12.82 0.99
N SER A 68 9.94 -12.84 1.50
CA SER A 68 10.54 -11.68 2.15
C SER A 68 10.80 -10.53 1.16
N ASN A 69 10.94 -10.79 -0.14
CA ASN A 69 11.25 -9.76 -1.13
C ASN A 69 10.13 -8.71 -1.28
N TYR A 70 8.86 -9.10 -1.42
CA TYR A 70 7.78 -8.12 -1.48
C TYR A 70 7.68 -7.33 -0.17
N SER A 71 7.75 -8.03 0.97
CA SER A 71 7.69 -7.41 2.29
C SER A 71 8.83 -6.41 2.54
N SER A 72 10.05 -6.75 2.10
CA SER A 72 11.24 -5.91 2.29
C SER A 72 11.40 -4.82 1.23
N MET A 73 11.28 -5.16 -0.05
CA MET A 73 11.59 -4.25 -1.16
C MET A 73 10.34 -3.60 -1.74
N GLY A 74 9.24 -4.33 -1.88
CA GLY A 74 8.00 -3.85 -2.50
C GLY A 74 6.99 -3.21 -1.55
N TYR A 75 7.22 -3.27 -0.24
CA TYR A 75 6.32 -2.73 0.78
C TYR A 75 7.08 -1.90 1.81
N GLY A 76 7.86 -2.55 2.68
CA GLY A 76 8.53 -1.93 3.81
C GLY A 76 9.62 -0.95 3.39
N GLY A 77 10.51 -1.36 2.49
CA GLY A 77 11.61 -0.52 1.98
C GLY A 77 11.10 0.74 1.28
N ILE A 78 10.07 0.61 0.43
CA ILE A 78 9.42 1.80 -0.16
C ILE A 78 8.89 2.74 0.93
N THR A 79 8.21 2.18 1.94
CA THR A 79 7.58 2.94 3.03
C THR A 79 8.57 3.62 3.98
N TYR A 80 9.63 2.92 4.35
CA TYR A 80 10.54 3.35 5.42
C TYR A 80 11.88 3.91 4.94
N LEU A 81 12.25 3.66 3.69
CA LEU A 81 13.52 4.16 3.13
C LEU A 81 13.25 5.16 2.00
N TYR A 82 12.62 4.72 0.92
CA TYR A 82 12.54 5.52 -0.31
C TYR A 82 11.62 6.72 -0.16
N ILE A 83 10.38 6.53 0.32
CA ILE A 83 9.45 7.64 0.51
C ILE A 83 10.06 8.74 1.39
N PRO A 84 10.57 8.44 2.61
CA PRO A 84 11.20 9.45 3.48
C PRO A 84 12.34 10.21 2.81
N MET A 85 13.27 9.50 2.14
CA MET A 85 14.40 10.15 1.47
C MET A 85 13.94 11.16 0.42
N VAL A 86 12.89 10.85 -0.34
CA VAL A 86 12.39 11.74 -1.40
C VAL A 86 11.62 12.93 -0.81
N VAL A 87 10.70 12.71 0.14
CA VAL A 87 9.92 13.82 0.73
C VAL A 87 10.82 14.79 1.48
N ILE A 88 11.81 14.31 2.23
CA ILE A 88 12.75 15.15 3.01
C ILE A 88 13.59 16.01 2.07
N ASN A 89 14.16 15.41 1.02
CA ASN A 89 15.01 16.15 0.10
C ASN A 89 14.23 17.15 -0.76
N LEU A 90 12.96 16.86 -1.06
CA LEU A 90 12.10 17.84 -1.73
C LEU A 90 11.75 19.01 -0.80
N CYS A 91 11.48 18.76 0.49
CA CYS A 91 11.26 19.83 1.46
C CYS A 91 12.47 20.75 1.58
N ARG A 92 13.70 20.23 1.66
CA ARG A 92 14.93 21.04 1.69
C ARG A 92 14.99 22.04 0.53
N LEU A 93 14.72 21.56 -0.68
CA LEU A 93 14.72 22.39 -1.88
C LEU A 93 13.63 23.48 -1.85
N ILE A 94 12.48 23.21 -1.22
CA ILE A 94 11.41 24.20 -1.04
C ILE A 94 11.80 25.22 0.06
N GLU A 95 12.41 24.76 1.14
CA GLU A 95 12.88 25.60 2.25
C GLU A 95 14.05 26.51 1.84
N ASP A 96 14.91 26.06 0.92
CA ASP A 96 15.98 26.88 0.33
C ASP A 96 15.42 28.08 -0.48
N GLU A 97 14.16 28.02 -0.94
CA GLU A 97 13.45 29.14 -1.57
C GLU A 97 12.65 29.98 -0.55
N GLY A 98 12.75 29.66 0.74
CA GLY A 98 12.14 30.41 1.83
C GLY A 98 10.70 30.02 2.18
N TYR A 99 10.21 28.87 1.72
CA TYR A 99 8.86 28.38 2.03
C TYR A 99 8.90 27.21 3.02
N GLU A 100 8.02 27.22 4.03
CA GLU A 100 7.87 26.06 4.92
C GLU A 100 7.35 24.83 4.15
N ALA A 101 7.88 23.66 4.49
CA ALA A 101 7.44 22.40 3.90
C ALA A 101 7.51 21.22 4.89
N ILE A 102 6.39 20.49 5.05
CA ILE A 102 6.33 19.31 5.93
C ILE A 102 6.46 18.03 5.09
N PRO A 103 7.52 17.22 5.31
CA PRO A 103 7.65 15.92 4.68
C PRO A 103 6.74 14.91 5.37
N ILE A 104 5.86 14.25 4.62
CA ILE A 104 4.95 13.23 5.15
C ILE A 104 5.08 11.98 4.30
N GLY A 105 5.71 10.95 4.84
CA GLY A 105 5.77 9.66 4.16
C GLY A 105 4.47 8.88 4.31
N HIS A 106 4.60 7.67 4.85
CA HIS A 106 3.49 6.81 5.24
C HIS A 106 3.69 6.28 6.69
N GLN A 107 4.65 6.87 7.41
CA GLN A 107 5.05 6.49 8.77
C GLN A 107 4.18 7.21 9.82
N SER A 108 2.91 6.80 9.92
CA SER A 108 1.95 7.39 10.88
C SER A 108 1.81 6.50 12.11
N ASP A 109 2.92 6.11 12.72
CA ASP A 109 2.94 5.10 13.81
C ASP A 109 2.22 5.60 15.08
N TRP A 110 2.12 6.93 15.27
CA TRP A 110 1.44 7.57 16.39
C TRP A 110 0.05 8.11 16.07
N ARG A 111 -0.52 7.77 14.91
CA ARG A 111 -1.83 8.29 14.50
C ARG A 111 -2.92 8.12 15.57
N ALA A 112 -3.74 9.14 15.72
CA ALA A 112 -4.87 9.15 16.65
C ALA A 112 -5.96 8.12 16.31
N ILE A 113 -6.04 7.69 15.04
CA ILE A 113 -7.11 6.81 14.55
C ILE A 113 -6.64 5.36 14.33
N ASP A 114 -7.58 4.42 14.45
CA ASP A 114 -7.36 3.00 14.19
C ASP A 114 -7.43 2.65 12.68
N ASN A 115 -7.37 1.35 12.36
CA ASN A 115 -7.44 0.87 10.97
C ASN A 115 -8.80 1.12 10.31
N ASP A 116 -9.86 1.35 11.09
CA ASP A 116 -11.21 1.68 10.60
C ASP A 116 -11.42 3.20 10.49
N GLY A 117 -10.41 4.00 10.87
CA GLY A 117 -10.50 5.47 10.87
C GLY A 117 -11.22 6.04 12.09
N ARG A 118 -11.44 5.24 13.14
CA ARG A 118 -12.06 5.70 14.39
C ARG A 118 -11.00 6.19 15.37
N LEU A 119 -11.35 7.18 16.18
CA LEU A 119 -10.46 7.69 17.21
C LEU A 119 -10.12 6.58 18.24
N LYS A 120 -8.84 6.38 18.50
CA LYS A 120 -8.36 5.41 19.49
C LYS A 120 -8.72 5.90 20.90
N LYS A 121 -9.51 5.11 21.61
CA LYS A 121 -9.89 5.39 23.01
C LYS A 121 -8.64 5.40 23.89
N ASN A 122 -8.58 6.35 24.83
CA ASN A 122 -7.50 6.47 25.83
C ASN A 122 -6.08 6.51 25.24
N TYR A 123 -5.92 7.01 24.01
CA TYR A 123 -4.61 7.09 23.36
C TYR A 123 -4.03 8.52 23.36
N SER A 124 -4.84 9.51 22.96
CA SER A 124 -4.45 10.92 22.87
C SER A 124 -5.65 11.83 23.14
N ARG A 125 -5.41 13.11 23.46
CA ARG A 125 -6.45 14.13 23.65
C ARG A 125 -6.09 15.43 22.92
N PRO A 126 -7.07 16.25 22.49
CA PRO A 126 -6.78 17.57 21.92
C PRO A 126 -5.99 18.45 22.89
N VAL A 127 -5.09 19.27 22.35
CA VAL A 127 -4.28 20.21 23.15
C VAL A 127 -5.04 21.48 23.53
N GLU A 128 -6.14 21.78 22.83
CA GLU A 128 -7.05 22.88 23.15
C GLU A 128 -8.47 22.56 22.64
N PRO A 129 -9.52 23.26 23.13
CA PRO A 129 -10.88 23.09 22.66
C PRO A 129 -11.01 23.30 21.14
N GLY A 130 -11.71 22.41 20.46
CA GLY A 130 -12.01 22.52 19.03
C GLY A 130 -10.96 21.94 18.08
N LYS A 131 -9.72 21.69 18.53
CA LYS A 131 -8.68 21.01 17.75
C LYS A 131 -8.91 19.48 17.66
N PRO A 132 -8.40 18.82 16.60
CA PRO A 132 -8.30 17.37 16.57
C PRO A 132 -7.33 16.85 17.65
N CYS A 133 -7.29 15.52 17.81
CA CYS A 133 -6.23 14.91 18.60
C CYS A 133 -4.91 15.00 17.83
N PRO A 134 -3.75 15.05 18.53
CA PRO A 134 -2.43 14.99 17.90
C PRO A 134 -2.28 13.79 16.96
N ASP A 135 -1.34 13.88 16.02
CA ASP A 135 -1.06 12.84 15.02
C ASP A 135 -2.24 12.57 14.06
N ILE A 136 -2.68 13.64 13.40
CA ILE A 136 -3.66 13.63 12.30
C ILE A 136 -3.12 12.77 11.16
N MET A 137 -3.96 11.87 10.63
CA MET A 137 -3.56 10.97 9.55
C MET A 137 -4.20 11.36 8.23
N ILE A 138 -3.39 11.88 7.31
CA ILE A 138 -3.82 12.14 5.93
C ILE A 138 -4.13 10.82 5.23
N HIS A 139 -5.32 10.69 4.65
CA HIS A 139 -5.64 9.52 3.84
C HIS A 139 -4.95 9.60 2.48
N LEU A 140 -3.78 8.97 2.34
CA LEU A 140 -2.90 9.11 1.17
C LEU A 140 -3.53 8.75 -0.19
N ARG A 141 -4.52 7.85 -0.23
CA ARG A 141 -5.25 7.58 -1.49
C ARG A 141 -6.22 8.70 -1.86
N ILE A 142 -6.75 9.42 -0.87
CA ILE A 142 -7.55 10.63 -1.12
C ILE A 142 -6.63 11.76 -1.57
N ALA A 143 -5.45 11.90 -0.96
CA ALA A 143 -4.42 12.82 -1.44
C ALA A 143 -4.09 12.57 -2.93
N ALA A 144 -3.81 11.32 -3.31
CA ALA A 144 -3.52 10.96 -4.69
C ALA A 144 -4.68 11.24 -5.65
N PHE A 145 -5.93 11.03 -5.21
CA PHE A 145 -7.13 11.38 -5.98
C PHE A 145 -7.22 12.90 -6.21
N LEU A 146 -7.08 13.66 -5.12
CA LEU A 146 -7.13 15.12 -5.14
C LEU A 146 -5.98 15.72 -5.94
N ALA A 147 -4.86 15.03 -6.10
CA ALA A 147 -3.71 15.43 -6.92
C ALA A 147 -3.79 14.95 -8.38
N GLY A 148 -4.90 14.33 -8.78
CA GLY A 148 -5.13 13.95 -10.18
C GLY A 148 -4.38 12.71 -10.66
N LEU A 149 -3.83 11.90 -9.75
CA LEU A 149 -2.99 10.74 -10.13
C LEU A 149 -3.78 9.53 -10.67
N GLY A 150 -5.11 9.53 -10.54
CA GLY A 150 -5.96 8.40 -10.91
C GLY A 150 -7.23 8.34 -10.08
N GLU A 151 -7.71 7.12 -9.83
CA GLU A 151 -9.00 6.87 -9.16
C GLU A 151 -8.92 5.78 -8.09
N ILE A 152 -9.92 5.70 -7.21
CA ILE A 152 -10.03 4.62 -6.21
C ILE A 152 -10.84 3.46 -6.80
N GLY A 153 -10.22 2.29 -6.87
CA GLY A 153 -10.88 1.06 -7.31
C GLY A 153 -11.75 0.43 -6.22
N TYR A 154 -12.58 -0.54 -6.62
CA TYR A 154 -13.54 -1.20 -5.72
C TYR A 154 -12.90 -1.81 -4.46
N SER A 155 -11.68 -2.37 -4.56
CA SER A 155 -10.92 -2.91 -3.42
C SER A 155 -10.35 -1.85 -2.48
N LYS A 156 -10.74 -0.58 -2.63
CA LYS A 156 -10.18 0.62 -2.00
C LYS A 156 -8.72 0.91 -2.42
N MET A 157 -8.10 0.09 -3.26
CA MET A 157 -6.77 0.38 -3.81
C MET A 157 -6.85 1.57 -4.77
N PHE A 158 -5.86 2.46 -4.70
CA PHE A 158 -5.74 3.54 -5.68
C PHE A 158 -5.19 2.96 -6.99
N LEU A 159 -5.77 3.35 -8.12
CA LEU A 159 -5.40 2.90 -9.44
C LEU A 159 -4.82 4.08 -10.22
N THR A 160 -3.61 3.90 -10.75
CA THR A 160 -2.97 4.86 -11.65
C THR A 160 -2.98 4.28 -13.08
N PRO A 161 -3.10 5.11 -14.13
CA PRO A 161 -2.94 4.64 -15.51
C PRO A 161 -1.57 4.00 -15.76
N GLU A 162 -0.54 4.44 -15.04
CA GLU A 162 0.83 3.95 -15.17
C GLU A 162 1.01 2.57 -14.57
N PHE A 163 0.58 2.33 -13.32
CA PHE A 163 0.98 1.14 -12.57
C PHE A 163 -0.20 0.31 -12.03
N GLY A 164 -1.45 0.72 -12.31
CA GLY A 164 -2.62 0.10 -11.72
C GLY A 164 -2.57 0.26 -10.19
N PRO A 165 -2.66 -0.83 -9.40
CA PRO A 165 -2.58 -0.76 -7.93
C PRO A 165 -1.15 -0.79 -7.37
N ARG A 166 -0.11 -0.91 -8.22
CA ARG A 166 1.28 -1.14 -7.80
C ARG A 166 2.02 0.14 -7.43
N GLN A 167 1.54 0.85 -6.42
CA GLN A 167 2.23 2.03 -5.90
C GLN A 167 1.89 2.32 -4.45
N ARG A 168 2.79 3.04 -3.80
CA ARG A 168 2.59 3.70 -2.51
C ARG A 168 2.74 5.20 -2.68
N PHE A 169 2.32 5.97 -1.68
CA PHE A 169 2.34 7.43 -1.75
C PHE A 169 3.09 8.04 -0.56
N GLY A 170 3.76 9.15 -0.82
CA GLY A 170 4.18 10.14 0.17
C GLY A 170 3.69 11.51 -0.28
N VAL A 171 3.63 12.46 0.65
CA VAL A 171 3.19 13.83 0.39
C VAL A 171 4.12 14.86 1.02
N VAL A 172 4.14 16.06 0.44
CA VAL A 172 4.71 17.26 1.04
C VAL A 172 3.59 18.29 1.14
N LEU A 173 3.38 18.85 2.33
CA LEU A 173 2.57 20.06 2.52
C LEU A 173 3.49 21.27 2.45
N THR A 174 3.09 22.34 1.78
CA THR A 174 3.91 23.55 1.70
C THR A 174 3.09 24.81 1.51
N GLU A 175 3.65 25.94 1.95
CA GLU A 175 3.14 27.28 1.67
C GLU A 175 3.47 27.78 0.27
N LEU A 176 4.42 27.15 -0.42
CA LEU A 176 4.76 27.47 -1.81
C LEU A 176 3.51 27.33 -2.68
N PRO A 177 2.99 28.42 -3.27
CA PRO A 177 1.84 28.34 -4.15
C PRO A 177 2.24 27.69 -5.46
N LEU A 178 1.60 26.57 -5.80
CA LEU A 178 1.85 25.82 -7.03
C LEU A 178 0.56 25.65 -7.82
N ASP A 179 0.70 25.72 -9.15
CA ASP A 179 -0.41 25.41 -10.06
C ASP A 179 -0.88 23.95 -9.83
N PRO A 180 -2.18 23.75 -9.54
CA PRO A 180 -2.70 22.42 -9.24
C PRO A 180 -2.94 21.60 -10.51
N ASP A 181 -2.80 20.28 -10.39
CA ASP A 181 -3.22 19.35 -11.44
C ASP A 181 -4.76 19.20 -11.44
N PRO A 182 -5.40 19.00 -12.60
CA PRO A 182 -6.81 18.63 -12.66
C PRO A 182 -7.02 17.25 -12.03
N ILE A 183 -8.20 17.00 -11.46
CA ILE A 183 -8.57 15.66 -11.01
C ILE A 183 -8.70 14.77 -12.25
N TYR A 184 -8.13 13.56 -12.20
CA TYR A 184 -8.14 12.58 -13.27
C TYR A 184 -9.55 12.40 -13.87
N ASP A 185 -9.68 12.58 -15.18
CA ASP A 185 -10.90 12.46 -15.97
C ASP A 185 -10.74 11.50 -17.15
N GLY A 186 -9.64 10.73 -17.17
CA GLY A 186 -9.39 9.74 -18.20
C GLY A 186 -10.32 8.51 -18.09
N PRO A 187 -10.11 7.50 -18.96
CA PRO A 187 -10.94 6.31 -18.98
C PRO A 187 -10.97 5.59 -17.61
N PRO A 188 -12.13 5.01 -17.21
CA PRO A 188 -12.24 4.25 -15.97
C PRO A 188 -11.24 3.09 -15.91
N LEU A 189 -10.44 3.05 -14.86
CA LEU A 189 -9.48 1.98 -14.60
C LEU A 189 -10.23 0.79 -13.97
N CYS A 190 -11.03 1.04 -12.93
CA CYS A 190 -11.87 0.03 -12.29
C CYS A 190 -13.17 -0.20 -13.09
N ASN A 191 -13.31 -1.37 -13.68
CA ASN A 191 -14.55 -1.79 -14.36
C ASN A 191 -15.45 -2.67 -13.48
N ARG A 192 -15.25 -2.66 -12.15
CA ARG A 192 -15.99 -3.50 -11.20
C ARG A 192 -16.00 -5.00 -11.55
N CYS A 193 -14.92 -5.52 -12.14
CA CYS A 193 -14.82 -6.95 -12.49
C CYS A 193 -14.81 -7.92 -11.30
N MET A 194 -14.70 -7.41 -10.06
CA MET A 194 -14.64 -8.19 -8.82
C MET A 194 -13.49 -9.21 -8.73
N ALA A 195 -12.45 -9.07 -9.56
CA ALA A 195 -11.26 -9.91 -9.49
C ALA A 195 -10.57 -9.82 -8.11
N CYS A 196 -10.58 -8.62 -7.52
CA CYS A 196 -10.05 -8.39 -6.18
C CYS A 196 -10.83 -9.12 -5.09
N VAL A 197 -12.16 -9.18 -5.20
CA VAL A 197 -13.04 -9.90 -4.27
C VAL A 197 -12.77 -11.39 -4.36
N ARG A 198 -12.88 -11.98 -5.56
CA ARG A 198 -12.72 -13.43 -5.78
C ARG A 198 -11.36 -13.97 -5.33
N ALA A 199 -10.30 -13.16 -5.44
CA ALA A 199 -8.95 -13.57 -5.10
C ALA A 199 -8.50 -13.11 -3.70
N CYS A 200 -9.37 -12.52 -2.88
CA CYS A 200 -9.02 -12.11 -1.52
C CYS A 200 -8.95 -13.34 -0.60
N PRO A 201 -7.77 -13.72 -0.07
CA PRO A 201 -7.65 -14.93 0.74
C PRO A 201 -8.32 -14.83 2.10
N GLY A 202 -8.55 -13.61 2.59
CA GLY A 202 -9.26 -13.36 3.85
C GLY A 202 -10.75 -13.11 3.70
N ASN A 203 -11.32 -13.18 2.49
CA ASN A 203 -12.70 -12.76 2.21
C ASN A 203 -13.04 -11.35 2.76
N ALA A 204 -12.03 -10.49 2.84
CA ALA A 204 -12.11 -9.20 3.53
C ALA A 204 -12.72 -8.09 2.66
N ILE A 205 -12.92 -8.32 1.37
CA ILE A 205 -13.47 -7.35 0.42
C ILE A 205 -14.91 -7.80 0.11
N PRO A 206 -15.95 -7.25 0.75
CA PRO A 206 -17.33 -7.64 0.47
C PRO A 206 -17.75 -7.18 -0.93
N SER A 207 -18.61 -7.94 -1.60
CA SER A 207 -19.19 -7.59 -2.90
C SER A 207 -20.50 -6.78 -2.81
N ASN A 208 -21.10 -6.71 -1.63
CA ASN A 208 -22.44 -6.17 -1.40
C ASN A 208 -22.49 -5.03 -0.37
N LYS A 209 -21.33 -4.61 0.16
CA LYS A 209 -21.25 -3.55 1.18
C LYS A 209 -20.19 -2.54 0.77
N THR A 210 -20.59 -1.27 0.66
CA THR A 210 -19.73 -0.20 0.16
C THR A 210 -19.77 1.03 1.05
N VAL A 211 -18.68 1.80 1.02
CA VAL A 211 -18.59 3.16 1.57
C VAL A 211 -18.64 4.13 0.40
N ARG A 212 -19.41 5.22 0.57
CA ARG A 212 -19.51 6.33 -0.38
C ARG A 212 -19.04 7.61 0.28
N GLN A 213 -18.26 8.41 -0.45
CA GLN A 213 -17.76 9.69 0.04
C GLN A 213 -17.73 10.70 -1.10
N MET A 214 -18.34 11.87 -0.88
CA MET A 214 -18.17 13.03 -1.75
C MET A 214 -16.79 13.66 -1.48
N VAL A 215 -15.96 13.79 -2.51
CA VAL A 215 -14.62 14.36 -2.44
C VAL A 215 -14.42 15.28 -3.64
N ALA A 216 -14.18 16.57 -3.39
CA ALA A 216 -14.00 17.59 -4.44
C ALA A 216 -15.08 17.51 -5.55
N GLY A 217 -16.35 17.40 -5.15
CA GLY A 217 -17.49 17.33 -6.07
C GLY A 217 -17.68 16.00 -6.80
N ARG A 218 -16.88 14.96 -6.49
CA ARG A 218 -16.99 13.63 -7.09
C ARG A 218 -17.37 12.58 -6.04
N MET A 219 -18.34 11.74 -6.39
CA MET A 219 -18.75 10.62 -5.54
C MET A 219 -17.78 9.46 -5.72
N LEU A 220 -17.03 9.14 -4.67
CA LEU A 220 -16.17 7.97 -4.61
C LEU A 220 -16.92 6.82 -3.94
N GLU A 221 -16.71 5.60 -4.43
CA GLU A 221 -17.32 4.39 -3.85
C GLU A 221 -16.33 3.21 -3.89
N TRP A 222 -16.19 2.53 -2.75
CA TRP A 222 -15.36 1.33 -2.60
C TRP A 222 -15.98 0.36 -1.61
N ALA A 223 -15.50 -0.89 -1.57
CA ALA A 223 -15.97 -1.91 -0.65
C ALA A 223 -15.68 -1.56 0.82
N ASP A 224 -16.64 -1.79 1.71
CA ASP A 224 -16.46 -1.63 3.15
C ASP A 224 -15.61 -2.78 3.72
N ILE A 225 -14.29 -2.63 3.62
CA ILE A 225 -13.31 -3.69 3.91
C ILE A 225 -13.41 -4.16 5.36
N ASP A 226 -13.49 -5.47 5.57
CA ASP A 226 -13.28 -6.07 6.89
C ASP A 226 -11.78 -6.00 7.23
N THR A 227 -11.40 -4.98 8.00
CA THR A 227 -10.00 -4.70 8.35
C THR A 227 -9.40 -5.79 9.25
N ARG A 228 -10.22 -6.52 10.02
CA ARG A 228 -9.75 -7.60 10.90
C ARG A 228 -9.46 -8.87 10.11
N ALA A 229 -10.36 -9.24 9.19
CA ALA A 229 -10.13 -10.33 8.26
C ALA A 229 -8.95 -10.04 7.33
N CYS A 230 -8.82 -8.78 6.89
CA CYS A 230 -7.68 -8.32 6.10
C CYS A 230 -6.36 -8.47 6.88
N ASP A 231 -6.28 -8.00 8.13
CA ASP A 231 -5.08 -8.10 8.97
C ASP A 231 -4.65 -9.56 9.19
N LEU A 232 -5.60 -10.44 9.52
CA LEU A 232 -5.34 -11.85 9.76
C LEU A 232 -4.75 -12.53 8.52
N ALA A 233 -5.40 -12.35 7.36
CA ALA A 233 -4.94 -12.91 6.10
C ALA A 233 -3.63 -12.26 5.62
N PHE A 234 -3.47 -10.94 5.81
CA PHE A 234 -2.24 -10.21 5.49
C PHE A 234 -1.02 -10.84 6.15
N ARG A 235 -1.19 -11.29 7.39
CA ARG A 235 -0.19 -11.98 8.22
C ARG A 235 -0.11 -13.49 7.96
N GLY A 236 -0.84 -14.02 6.98
CA GLY A 236 -0.84 -15.44 6.59
C GLY A 236 -1.57 -16.37 7.56
N GLY A 237 -2.32 -15.85 8.53
CA GLY A 237 -3.05 -16.66 9.51
C GLY A 237 -4.49 -16.94 9.11
N MET A 238 -5.09 -17.93 9.75
CA MET A 238 -6.53 -18.18 9.77
C MET A 238 -6.98 -18.58 11.18
N ARG A 239 -8.28 -18.44 11.48
CA ARG A 239 -8.83 -18.87 12.78
C ARG A 239 -8.79 -20.39 12.90
N THR A 240 -8.58 -20.86 14.12
CA THR A 240 -8.74 -22.28 14.46
C THR A 240 -10.22 -22.64 14.53
N GLU A 241 -10.52 -23.91 14.30
CA GLU A 241 -11.85 -24.47 14.55
C GLU A 241 -12.09 -24.64 16.07
N PRO A 242 -13.35 -24.74 16.52
CA PRO A 242 -13.66 -25.04 17.91
C PRO A 242 -12.94 -26.31 18.40
N GLY A 243 -12.17 -26.19 19.49
CA GLY A 243 -11.38 -27.30 20.07
C GLY A 243 -9.96 -27.44 19.52
N GLU A 244 -9.60 -26.70 18.46
CA GLU A 244 -8.24 -26.66 17.92
C GLU A 244 -7.43 -25.52 18.55
N ARG A 245 -6.18 -25.81 18.92
CA ARG A 245 -5.21 -24.81 19.38
C ARG A 245 -4.29 -24.44 18.23
N GLY A 246 -4.06 -23.13 18.05
CA GLY A 246 -3.17 -22.60 17.03
C GLY A 246 -2.26 -21.54 17.61
N ASP A 247 -0.99 -21.57 17.24
CA ASP A 247 0.06 -20.74 17.82
C ASP A 247 0.91 -20.07 16.73
N TYR A 248 0.32 -19.87 15.55
CA TYR A 248 0.98 -19.28 14.38
C TYR A 248 1.37 -17.82 14.58
N LEU A 249 0.53 -17.06 15.31
CA LEU A 249 0.83 -15.70 15.75
C LEU A 249 1.21 -15.70 17.23
N GLU A 250 2.27 -14.99 17.56
CA GLU A 250 2.71 -14.77 18.94
C GLU A 250 1.57 -14.26 19.82
N ASN A 251 1.52 -14.73 21.07
CA ASN A 251 0.55 -14.33 22.10
C ASN A 251 -0.92 -14.62 21.73
N THR A 252 -1.16 -15.59 20.84
CA THR A 252 -2.51 -16.07 20.53
C THR A 252 -2.54 -17.60 20.55
N THR A 253 -3.69 -18.17 20.90
CA THR A 253 -3.94 -19.63 20.90
C THR A 253 -5.01 -20.06 19.90
N ASN A 254 -5.53 -19.11 19.12
CA ASN A 254 -6.67 -19.29 18.21
C ASN A 254 -6.36 -18.91 16.77
N VAL A 255 -5.09 -18.97 16.36
CA VAL A 255 -4.65 -18.68 15.00
C VAL A 255 -3.67 -19.75 14.52
N LYS A 256 -3.98 -20.37 13.38
CA LYS A 256 -3.17 -21.38 12.69
C LYS A 256 -2.65 -20.85 11.35
N PRO A 257 -1.61 -21.44 10.73
CA PRO A 257 -1.21 -21.03 9.39
C PRO A 257 -2.35 -21.27 8.40
N SER A 258 -2.57 -20.33 7.50
CA SER A 258 -3.54 -20.50 6.41
C SER A 258 -2.90 -21.22 5.21
N PRO A 259 -3.69 -21.75 4.26
CA PRO A 259 -3.16 -22.38 3.05
C PRO A 259 -2.34 -21.45 2.15
N ILE A 260 -2.34 -20.14 2.40
CA ILE A 260 -1.52 -19.15 1.67
C ILE A 260 -0.21 -18.81 2.40
N SER A 261 0.06 -19.45 3.53
CA SER A 261 1.31 -19.29 4.28
C SER A 261 2.08 -20.61 4.22
N PRO A 262 3.35 -20.60 3.78
CA PRO A 262 4.23 -21.77 3.86
C PRO A 262 5.03 -21.83 5.16
N PHE A 263 4.69 -20.99 6.15
CA PHE A 263 5.45 -20.92 7.40
C PHE A 263 4.66 -21.56 8.54
N TYR A 264 5.34 -22.38 9.35
CA TYR A 264 4.78 -22.92 10.61
C TYR A 264 4.45 -21.82 11.62
N LYS A 265 5.23 -20.72 11.59
CA LYS A 265 5.06 -19.52 12.43
C LYS A 265 5.14 -18.29 11.55
N LYS A 266 4.40 -17.24 11.88
CA LYS A 266 4.54 -15.97 11.17
C LYS A 266 5.98 -15.47 11.30
N PRO A 267 6.70 -15.22 10.19
CA PRO A 267 8.02 -14.61 10.24
C PRO A 267 7.99 -13.23 10.94
N ARG A 268 9.14 -12.83 11.49
CA ARG A 268 9.33 -11.47 12.03
C ARG A 268 9.08 -10.42 10.95
N ASN A 269 8.68 -9.21 11.36
CA ASN A 269 8.50 -8.12 10.40
C ASN A 269 9.88 -7.67 9.89
N LEU A 270 9.97 -7.34 8.59
CA LEU A 270 11.21 -6.83 7.99
C LEU A 270 11.41 -5.31 8.22
N TYR A 271 10.35 -4.62 8.63
CA TYR A 271 10.27 -3.21 9.05
C TYR A 271 9.15 -3.09 10.10
N ASN A 272 8.74 -1.88 10.52
CA ASN A 272 7.56 -1.71 11.37
C ASN A 272 6.29 -2.26 10.69
N THR A 273 6.13 -2.04 9.37
CA THR A 273 5.06 -2.63 8.55
C THR A 273 5.65 -3.41 7.36
N GLY A 274 5.68 -4.74 7.46
CA GLY A 274 6.34 -5.63 6.49
C GLY A 274 5.91 -7.09 6.61
N GLN A 275 4.63 -7.32 6.88
CA GLN A 275 4.06 -8.63 7.24
C GLN A 275 3.43 -9.37 6.05
N ALA A 276 3.57 -8.87 4.82
CA ALA A 276 2.68 -9.07 3.68
C ALA A 276 2.69 -10.48 3.05
N ILE A 277 2.48 -11.52 3.86
CA ILE A 277 2.53 -12.94 3.48
C ILE A 277 1.45 -13.26 2.44
N CYS A 278 0.28 -12.63 2.51
CA CYS A 278 -0.76 -12.81 1.50
C CYS A 278 -0.37 -12.33 0.09
N GLY A 279 0.76 -11.62 -0.05
CA GLY A 279 1.24 -11.11 -1.33
C GLY A 279 0.27 -10.18 -2.04
N ALA A 280 -0.67 -9.58 -1.30
CA ALA A 280 -1.75 -8.78 -1.85
C ALA A 280 -2.52 -9.48 -2.99
N ALA A 281 -2.79 -10.78 -2.81
CA ALA A 281 -3.39 -11.66 -3.82
C ALA A 281 -4.61 -11.09 -4.53
N GLY A 282 -5.60 -10.60 -3.77
CA GLY A 282 -6.80 -9.98 -4.32
C GLY A 282 -6.59 -8.51 -4.71
N CYS A 283 -6.27 -7.67 -3.72
CA CYS A 283 -6.31 -6.23 -3.89
C CYS A 283 -5.28 -5.69 -4.89
N THR A 284 -4.10 -6.30 -5.02
CA THR A 284 -3.04 -5.87 -5.94
C THR A 284 -2.85 -6.84 -7.10
N ARG A 285 -2.48 -8.11 -6.85
CA ARG A 285 -2.09 -9.05 -7.93
C ARG A 285 -3.24 -9.32 -8.89
N ALA A 286 -4.42 -9.75 -8.39
CA ALA A 286 -5.56 -10.03 -9.24
C ALA A 286 -6.09 -8.76 -9.95
N CYS A 287 -6.06 -7.61 -9.28
CA CYS A 287 -6.43 -6.33 -9.89
C CYS A 287 -5.47 -5.94 -11.03
N MET A 288 -4.15 -5.99 -10.78
CA MET A 288 -3.13 -5.75 -11.79
C MET A 288 -3.28 -6.69 -12.99
N ILE A 289 -3.43 -8.00 -12.77
CA ILE A 289 -3.61 -8.99 -13.85
C ILE A 289 -4.82 -8.65 -14.71
N SER A 290 -5.95 -8.28 -14.09
CA SER A 290 -7.17 -7.87 -14.80
C SER A 290 -6.95 -6.62 -15.66
N LEU A 291 -6.24 -5.62 -15.12
CA LEU A 291 -5.91 -4.38 -15.83
C LEU A 291 -4.93 -4.63 -16.99
N GLU A 292 -3.90 -5.46 -16.77
CA GLU A 292 -2.92 -5.87 -17.81
C GLU A 292 -3.63 -6.59 -18.96
N LYS A 293 -4.49 -7.59 -18.67
CA LYS A 293 -5.25 -8.34 -19.68
C LYS A 293 -6.16 -7.44 -20.52
N ARG A 294 -6.70 -6.38 -19.91
CA ARG A 294 -7.52 -5.38 -20.62
C ARG A 294 -6.70 -4.38 -21.44
N GLY A 295 -5.38 -4.33 -21.28
CA GLY A 295 -4.51 -3.40 -22.02
C GLY A 295 -4.66 -1.93 -21.64
N VAL A 296 -5.26 -1.62 -20.48
CA VAL A 296 -5.55 -0.23 -20.04
C VAL A 296 -4.42 0.45 -19.29
N LEU A 297 -3.35 -0.29 -18.97
CA LEU A 297 -2.16 0.27 -18.31
C LEU A 297 -1.16 0.78 -19.34
N LYS A 298 -0.52 1.92 -19.03
CA LYS A 298 0.60 2.46 -19.81
C LYS A 298 1.85 1.59 -19.65
N ASN A 299 2.12 1.08 -18.45
CA ASN A 299 3.20 0.14 -18.22
C ASN A 299 2.78 -1.27 -18.68
N ARG A 300 3.50 -1.83 -19.64
CA ARG A 300 3.25 -3.15 -20.23
C ARG A 300 4.42 -4.10 -20.00
N PHE A 301 4.12 -5.39 -19.99
CA PHE A 301 5.11 -6.47 -19.85
C PHE A 301 4.95 -7.44 -21.02
N VAL A 302 6.07 -8.02 -21.45
CA VAL A 302 6.08 -9.04 -22.51
C VAL A 302 5.35 -10.30 -22.05
N SER A 303 5.71 -10.80 -20.87
CA SER A 303 5.11 -12.03 -20.32
C SER A 303 3.97 -11.74 -19.33
N PRO A 304 2.93 -12.59 -19.30
CA PRO A 304 1.87 -12.50 -18.30
C PRO A 304 2.42 -12.65 -16.88
N PHE A 305 1.68 -12.15 -15.89
CA PHE A 305 2.14 -12.26 -14.50
C PHE A 305 1.84 -13.65 -13.96
N ARG A 306 0.63 -14.14 -14.15
CA ARG A 306 0.25 -15.48 -13.72
C ARG A 306 0.29 -16.44 -14.90
N GLU A 307 1.07 -17.50 -14.76
CA GLU A 307 1.25 -18.54 -15.78
C GLU A 307 0.67 -19.89 -15.34
N LYS A 308 0.61 -20.13 -14.03
CA LYS A 308 0.05 -21.35 -13.42
C LYS A 308 -1.00 -21.03 -12.37
N GLU A 309 -1.75 -22.05 -11.96
CA GLU A 309 -2.67 -21.93 -10.84
C GLU A 309 -1.92 -21.56 -9.55
N PRO A 310 -2.49 -20.68 -8.70
CA PRO A 310 -1.88 -20.32 -7.44
C PRO A 310 -1.71 -21.55 -6.53
N TRP A 311 -0.51 -21.73 -6.01
CA TRP A 311 -0.19 -22.77 -5.03
C TRP A 311 -0.99 -22.56 -3.72
N ARG A 312 -1.14 -23.67 -2.98
CA ARG A 312 -1.66 -23.69 -1.60
C ARG A 312 -0.89 -24.73 -0.81
N VAL A 313 -0.70 -24.45 0.47
CA VAL A 313 -0.07 -25.38 1.41
C VAL A 313 -1.15 -26.22 2.06
N ASP A 314 -0.96 -27.53 2.02
CA ASP A 314 -1.77 -28.48 2.78
C ASP A 314 -1.12 -28.67 4.16
N TRP A 315 -1.71 -28.05 5.18
CA TRP A 315 -1.25 -28.16 6.57
C TRP A 315 -1.81 -29.39 7.30
N SER A 316 -2.60 -30.24 6.63
CA SER A 316 -3.10 -31.48 7.24
C SER A 316 -2.03 -32.59 7.32
N GLN A 317 -0.96 -32.46 6.54
CA GLN A 317 0.15 -33.39 6.53
C GLN A 317 1.43 -32.72 7.06
N PRO A 318 2.22 -33.40 7.90
CA PRO A 318 3.54 -32.90 8.26
C PRO A 318 4.44 -32.86 7.02
N PHE A 319 5.22 -31.79 6.86
CA PHE A 319 6.29 -31.75 5.87
C PHE A 319 7.54 -32.40 6.45
N GLU A 320 8.01 -33.47 5.80
CA GLU A 320 9.27 -34.12 6.06
C GLU A 320 10.21 -33.79 4.89
N PRO A 321 11.27 -32.98 5.09
CA PRO A 321 12.23 -32.68 4.03
C PRO A 321 13.03 -33.93 3.66
N ASP A 322 13.39 -34.05 2.38
CA ASP A 322 14.28 -35.11 1.92
C ASP A 322 15.64 -35.00 2.65
N ALA A 323 16.23 -36.15 3.01
CA ALA A 323 17.50 -36.17 3.74
C ALA A 323 18.61 -35.43 2.98
N ASP A 324 18.60 -35.54 1.65
CA ASP A 324 19.54 -34.87 0.74
C ASP A 324 19.40 -33.33 0.78
N ASP A 325 18.20 -32.78 1.03
CA ASP A 325 17.98 -31.32 1.17
C ASP A 325 18.57 -30.76 2.48
N LEU A 326 18.75 -31.62 3.48
CA LEU A 326 19.32 -31.27 4.78
C LEU A 326 20.85 -31.40 4.81
N GLU A 327 21.44 -32.12 3.86
CA GLU A 327 22.89 -32.22 3.75
C GLU A 327 23.48 -30.83 3.42
N LYS A 328 24.46 -30.39 4.21
CA LYS A 328 25.19 -29.16 3.90
C LYS A 328 25.94 -29.38 2.58
N PRO A 329 25.85 -28.46 1.60
CA PRO A 329 26.66 -28.54 0.40
C PRO A 329 28.13 -28.68 0.78
N THR A 330 28.76 -29.79 0.39
CA THR A 330 30.17 -30.09 0.66
C THR A 330 31.06 -29.21 -0.24
N SER A 331 31.18 -27.93 0.10
CA SER A 331 32.17 -26.98 -0.45
C SER A 331 32.26 -26.79 -1.98
N GLY A 332 31.32 -27.31 -2.77
CA GLY A 332 31.21 -27.04 -4.20
C GLY A 332 29.78 -26.77 -4.59
N LEU A 333 29.48 -25.57 -5.11
CA LEU A 333 28.25 -25.40 -5.89
C LEU A 333 28.37 -26.34 -7.10
N PRO A 334 27.40 -27.22 -7.36
CA PRO A 334 27.40 -27.97 -8.62
C PRO A 334 27.50 -26.97 -9.78
N PRO A 335 28.28 -27.25 -10.83
CA PRO A 335 28.39 -26.34 -11.96
C PRO A 335 26.98 -26.06 -12.49
N MET A 336 26.65 -24.77 -12.65
CA MET A 336 25.45 -24.40 -13.41
C MET A 336 25.61 -25.07 -14.77
N LYS A 337 24.65 -25.93 -15.15
CA LYS A 337 24.67 -26.56 -16.47
C LYS A 337 24.86 -25.45 -17.51
N GLU A 338 25.83 -25.61 -18.39
CA GLU A 338 25.98 -24.71 -19.53
C GLU A 338 24.65 -24.70 -20.29
N ALA A 339 24.16 -23.50 -20.61
CA ALA A 339 22.96 -23.36 -21.40
C ALA A 339 23.30 -23.75 -22.84
N ASP A 340 22.68 -24.82 -23.34
CA ASP A 340 22.70 -25.19 -24.76
C ASP A 340 22.06 -24.11 -25.66
#